data_AF-A0A2W4QTV9-F1
#
_entry.id   AF-A0A2W4QTV9-F1
#
_cell.length_a   1.000
_cell.length_b   1.000
_cell.length_c   1.000
_cell.angle_alpha   90.00
_cell.angle_beta   90.00
_cell.angle_gamma   90.00
#
_symmetry.space_group_name_H-M   'P 1'
#
loop_
_entity.id
_entity.type
_entity.pdbx_description
1 polymer ?
#
loop_
_entity_poly.entity_id
_entity_poly.type
_entity_poly.pdbx_seq_one_letter_code
_entity_poly.pdbx_strand_id
1 'polypeptide(L)'
;MRWKRLPSFGPAASRAAQEAPETPKTVAEALKMRGRRPKRRTEDPEELFALHCRMFGLPEPERQLRFARELTRRSPTTGKLTPRQWRFDFAWPQYLVAVEIEGLVMVRITDPATVRMLGTRYVVLGGHASPAGIKKDMQKYNAAALLGWYVLRFDQDDVASKRAVEMTLRVLAARGWQP
;
A
#
# COMPACT_ATOMS: atom_id res chain seq x y z
N MET A 1 -2.70 -1.06 35.84
CA MET A 1 -3.28 -0.15 34.83
C MET A 1 -4.10 -0.98 33.84
N ARG A 2 -5.41 -0.75 33.79
CA ARG A 2 -6.37 -1.54 32.98
C ARG A 2 -6.45 -0.95 31.57
N TRP A 3 -5.90 -1.67 30.60
CA TRP A 3 -6.16 -1.43 29.18
C TRP A 3 -7.66 -1.67 28.92
N LYS A 4 -8.43 -0.61 28.64
CA LYS A 4 -9.76 -0.79 28.04
C LYS A 4 -9.51 -1.48 26.69
N ARG A 5 -10.14 -2.65 26.48
CA ARG A 5 -9.97 -3.48 25.29
C ARG A 5 -10.09 -2.60 24.04
N LEU A 6 -9.03 -2.54 23.24
CA LEU A 6 -9.14 -2.04 21.88
C LEU A 6 -10.14 -2.95 21.14
N PRO A 7 -11.07 -2.40 20.36
CA PRO A 7 -12.07 -3.19 19.66
C PRO A 7 -11.40 -4.28 18.81
N SER A 8 -11.82 -5.53 19.01
CA SER A 8 -11.44 -6.66 18.15
C SER A 8 -12.27 -6.57 16.88
N PHE A 9 -11.63 -6.24 15.77
CA PHE A 9 -12.28 -6.24 14.46
C PHE A 9 -12.11 -7.63 13.84
N GLY A 10 -13.22 -8.35 13.75
CA GLY A 10 -13.31 -9.66 13.10
C GLY A 10 -13.05 -9.57 11.59
N PRO A 11 -13.00 -10.71 10.88
CA PRO A 11 -12.73 -10.73 9.45
C PRO A 11 -13.81 -9.94 8.69
N ALA A 12 -13.36 -9.18 7.69
CA ALA A 12 -14.22 -8.37 6.83
C ALA A 12 -15.32 -9.24 6.19
N ALA A 13 -16.55 -8.76 6.25
CA ALA A 13 -17.69 -9.40 5.60
C ALA A 13 -17.44 -9.52 4.09
N SER A 14 -17.61 -10.72 3.54
CA SER A 14 -17.51 -10.97 2.09
C SER A 14 -18.61 -10.21 1.36
N ARG A 15 -18.24 -9.39 0.36
CA ARG A 15 -19.20 -8.69 -0.50
C ARG A 15 -20.08 -9.70 -1.25
N ALA A 16 -21.38 -9.43 -1.26
CA ALA A 16 -22.39 -10.17 -2.01
C ALA A 16 -22.07 -10.24 -3.52
N ALA A 17 -22.41 -11.37 -4.13
CA ALA A 17 -22.22 -11.66 -5.55
C ALA A 17 -23.00 -10.67 -6.42
N GLN A 18 -22.28 -9.75 -7.08
CA GLN A 18 -22.77 -9.04 -8.26
C GLN A 18 -22.55 -9.95 -9.48
N GLU A 19 -23.52 -9.95 -10.40
CA GLU A 19 -23.46 -10.71 -11.66
C GLU A 19 -22.10 -10.54 -12.35
N ALA A 20 -21.51 -11.68 -12.73
CA ALA A 20 -20.17 -11.73 -13.27
C ALA A 20 -20.13 -11.01 -14.63
N PRO A 21 -19.29 -9.98 -14.80
CA PRO A 21 -19.11 -9.34 -16.10
C PRO A 21 -18.52 -10.33 -17.10
N GLU A 22 -18.87 -10.17 -18.39
CA GLU A 22 -18.32 -10.99 -19.48
C GLU A 22 -16.79 -11.06 -19.41
N THR A 23 -16.27 -12.28 -19.35
CA THR A 23 -14.84 -12.55 -19.15
C THR A 23 -14.07 -12.42 -20.47
N PRO A 24 -12.98 -11.64 -20.50
CA PRO A 24 -12.06 -11.64 -21.64
C PRO A 24 -11.41 -13.02 -21.78
N LYS A 25 -11.34 -13.54 -23.01
CA LYS A 25 -10.80 -14.85 -23.35
C LYS A 25 -9.29 -14.79 -23.61
N THR A 26 -8.71 -13.61 -23.79
CA THR A 26 -7.27 -13.42 -24.00
C THR A 26 -6.70 -12.26 -23.18
N VAL A 27 -5.37 -12.26 -22.96
CA VAL A 27 -4.64 -11.15 -22.31
C VAL A 27 -4.81 -9.84 -23.10
N ALA A 28 -4.82 -9.93 -24.44
CA ALA A 28 -5.05 -8.78 -25.31
C ALA A 28 -6.47 -8.22 -25.17
N GLU A 29 -7.48 -9.09 -25.05
CA GLU A 29 -8.87 -8.68 -24.79
C GLU A 29 -9.02 -8.06 -23.41
N ALA A 30 -8.38 -8.60 -22.38
CA ALA A 30 -8.37 -8.03 -21.04
C ALA A 30 -7.76 -6.62 -21.03
N LEU A 31 -6.68 -6.40 -21.78
CA LEU A 31 -6.05 -5.09 -21.97
C LEU A 31 -6.94 -4.11 -22.75
N LYS A 32 -7.70 -4.59 -23.76
CA LYS A 32 -8.59 -3.76 -24.59
C LYS A 32 -9.88 -3.38 -23.86
N MET A 33 -10.45 -4.29 -23.06
CA MET A 33 -11.60 -4.04 -22.19
C MET A 33 -11.27 -3.01 -21.08
N ARG A 34 -10.02 -2.99 -20.59
CA ARG A 34 -9.52 -1.97 -19.67
C ARG A 34 -9.59 -0.55 -20.26
N GLY A 35 -9.41 -0.39 -21.56
CA GLY A 35 -9.51 0.90 -22.25
C GLY A 35 -10.94 1.42 -22.42
N ARG A 36 -11.94 0.53 -22.35
CA ARG A 36 -13.38 0.85 -22.54
C ARG A 36 -14.16 1.01 -21.23
N ARG A 37 -13.66 0.51 -20.11
CA ARG A 37 -14.37 0.60 -18.83
C ARG A 37 -14.35 2.06 -18.37
N PRO A 38 -15.50 2.71 -18.12
CA PRO A 38 -15.50 4.04 -17.52
C PRO A 38 -14.69 3.96 -16.24
N LYS A 39 -13.74 4.89 -16.08
CA LYS A 39 -12.90 4.98 -14.89
C LYS A 39 -13.85 5.16 -13.72
N ARG A 40 -14.19 4.08 -13.00
CA ARG A 40 -14.93 4.18 -11.74
C ARG A 40 -14.11 5.18 -10.93
N ARG A 41 -14.74 6.24 -10.46
CA ARG A 41 -14.07 7.26 -9.63
C ARG A 41 -13.77 6.61 -8.29
N THR A 42 -12.84 5.65 -8.29
CA THR A 42 -12.18 5.15 -7.08
C THR A 42 -11.46 6.37 -6.55
N GLU A 43 -11.95 6.85 -5.41
CA GLU A 43 -11.26 7.88 -4.63
C GLU A 43 -9.78 7.50 -4.56
N ASP A 44 -8.91 8.48 -4.78
CA ASP A 44 -7.47 8.28 -4.65
C ASP A 44 -7.20 7.63 -3.28
N PRO A 45 -6.62 6.42 -3.22
CA PRO A 45 -6.38 5.73 -1.96
C PRO A 45 -5.63 6.59 -0.93
N GLU A 46 -4.72 7.46 -1.38
CA GLU A 46 -4.03 8.41 -0.49
C GLU A 46 -5.00 9.44 0.10
N GLU A 47 -5.90 10.00 -0.70
CA GLU A 47 -6.92 10.94 -0.22
C GLU A 47 -7.93 10.29 0.72
N LEU A 48 -8.34 9.04 0.41
CA LEU A 48 -9.23 8.27 1.27
C LEU A 48 -8.56 7.93 2.61
N PHE A 49 -7.28 7.57 2.60
CA PHE A 49 -6.53 7.34 3.83
C PHE A 49 -6.38 8.63 4.65
N ALA A 50 -6.06 9.76 4.02
CA ALA A 50 -5.99 11.05 4.70
C ALA A 50 -7.34 11.45 5.32
N LEU A 51 -8.45 11.19 4.61
CA LEU A 51 -9.79 11.37 5.15
C LEU A 51 -10.03 10.48 6.37
N HIS A 52 -9.66 9.20 6.30
CA HIS A 52 -9.75 8.29 7.43
C HIS A 52 -8.93 8.76 8.63
N CYS A 53 -7.69 9.24 8.46
CA CYS A 53 -6.90 9.81 9.55
C CYS A 53 -7.66 10.92 10.28
N ARG A 54 -8.26 11.86 9.53
CA ARG A 54 -9.08 12.94 10.11
C ARG A 54 -10.31 12.41 10.83
N MET A 55 -11.08 11.51 10.20
CA MET A 55 -12.31 10.96 10.77
C MET A 55 -12.08 10.14 12.06
N PHE A 56 -10.93 9.48 12.16
CA PHE A 56 -10.54 8.67 13.32
C PHE A 56 -9.73 9.46 14.35
N GLY A 57 -9.51 10.76 14.14
CA GLY A 57 -8.84 11.64 15.09
C GLY A 57 -7.33 11.36 15.25
N LEU A 58 -6.67 10.82 14.23
CA LEU A 58 -5.22 10.68 14.23
C LEU A 58 -4.57 12.07 14.19
N PRO A 59 -3.32 12.22 14.70
CA PRO A 59 -2.58 13.46 14.48
C PRO A 59 -2.38 13.65 12.97
N GLU A 60 -2.30 14.89 12.51
CA GLU A 60 -2.13 15.16 11.07
C GLU A 60 -0.84 14.50 10.55
N PRO A 61 -0.90 13.62 9.53
CA PRO A 61 0.29 13.01 8.97
C PRO A 61 1.06 13.98 8.07
N GLU A 62 2.38 13.87 8.09
CA GLU A 62 3.22 14.46 7.05
C GLU A 62 3.15 13.62 5.78
N ARG A 63 2.70 14.22 4.68
CA ARG A 63 2.59 13.55 3.38
C ARG A 63 3.90 13.59 2.61
N GLN A 64 4.22 12.51 1.91
CA GLN A 64 5.38 12.44 1.00
C GLN A 64 6.72 12.80 1.69
N LEU A 65 6.84 12.47 2.98
CA LEU A 65 7.98 12.81 3.82
C LEU A 65 9.27 12.20 3.27
N ARG A 66 10.27 13.03 2.97
CA ARG A 66 11.60 12.54 2.62
C ARG A 66 12.33 12.05 3.87
N PHE A 67 12.95 10.88 3.77
CA PHE A 67 13.75 10.31 4.86
C PHE A 67 15.11 9.77 4.36
N ALA A 68 15.98 9.39 5.29
CA ALA A 68 17.29 8.79 5.01
C ALA A 68 18.20 9.67 4.14
N ARG A 69 18.17 11.00 4.30
CA ARG A 69 19.00 11.92 3.52
C ARG A 69 20.49 11.80 3.88
N GLU A 70 20.76 11.38 5.10
CA GLU A 70 22.05 11.03 5.65
C GLU A 70 22.62 9.75 5.02
N LEU A 71 21.76 8.87 4.51
CA LEU A 71 22.20 7.73 3.72
C LEU A 71 22.50 8.18 2.29
N THR A 72 23.66 7.76 1.77
CA THR A 72 24.10 8.12 0.42
C THR A 72 24.17 6.91 -0.49
N ARG A 73 23.99 7.14 -1.79
CA ARG A 73 24.21 6.18 -2.87
C ARG A 73 25.26 6.74 -3.82
N ARG A 74 26.19 5.88 -4.24
CA ARG A 74 27.09 6.18 -5.35
C ARG A 74 26.32 6.19 -6.68
N SER A 75 26.42 7.31 -7.40
CA SER A 75 25.90 7.45 -8.75
C SER A 75 26.66 6.50 -9.69
N PRO A 76 25.97 5.63 -10.47
CA PRO A 76 26.64 4.74 -11.40
C PRO A 76 27.21 5.49 -12.62
N THR A 77 26.69 6.68 -12.94
CA THR A 77 27.15 7.49 -14.07
C THR A 77 28.27 8.46 -13.69
N THR A 78 28.18 9.10 -12.53
CA THR A 78 29.12 10.17 -12.15
C THR A 78 30.08 9.78 -11.03
N GLY A 79 29.89 8.61 -10.38
CA GLY A 79 30.67 8.19 -9.22
C GLY A 79 30.44 9.01 -7.94
N LYS A 80 29.73 10.14 -8.02
CA LYS A 80 29.44 11.01 -6.88
C LYS A 80 28.48 10.34 -5.90
N LEU A 81 28.70 10.57 -4.60
CA LEU A 81 27.74 10.22 -3.57
C LEU A 81 26.56 11.20 -3.64
N THR A 82 25.35 10.66 -3.63
CA THR A 82 24.10 11.41 -3.67
C THR A 82 23.18 10.97 -2.53
N PRO A 83 22.52 11.90 -1.82
CA PRO A 83 21.55 11.55 -0.79
C PRO A 83 20.41 10.69 -1.34
N ARG A 84 19.87 9.76 -0.54
CA ARG A 84 18.63 9.08 -0.92
C ARG A 84 17.48 10.08 -0.99
N GLN A 85 16.53 9.79 -1.87
CA GLN A 85 15.34 10.61 -2.14
C GLN A 85 14.05 9.83 -1.90
N TRP A 86 14.10 8.84 -1.02
CA TRP A 86 12.92 8.07 -0.68
C TRP A 86 11.92 8.93 0.07
N ARG A 87 10.64 8.60 -0.11
CA ARG A 87 9.51 9.26 0.54
C ARG A 87 8.59 8.21 1.13
N PHE A 88 8.02 8.50 2.29
CA PHE A 88 6.83 7.80 2.78
C PHE A 88 5.57 8.51 2.30
N ASP A 89 4.51 7.78 1.95
CA ASP A 89 3.25 8.42 1.55
C ASP A 89 2.67 9.23 2.70
N PHE A 90 2.70 8.66 3.91
CA PHE A 90 2.34 9.32 5.16
C PHE A 90 3.35 8.98 6.26
N ALA A 91 3.61 9.93 7.15
CA ALA A 91 4.49 9.71 8.28
C ALA A 91 4.11 10.55 9.50
N TRP A 92 4.48 10.03 10.67
CA TRP A 92 4.50 10.75 11.94
C TRP A 92 5.91 10.67 12.52
N PRO A 93 6.81 11.61 12.18
CA PRO A 93 8.23 11.54 12.56
C PRO A 93 8.45 11.44 14.06
N GLN A 94 7.65 12.16 14.84
CA GLN A 94 7.72 12.15 16.30
C GLN A 94 7.53 10.74 16.91
N TYR A 95 6.85 9.84 16.19
CA TYR A 95 6.59 8.46 16.62
C TYR A 95 7.42 7.42 15.86
N LEU A 96 8.18 7.84 14.84
CA LEU A 96 8.86 6.97 13.87
C LEU A 96 7.89 5.96 13.23
N VAL A 97 6.69 6.41 12.87
CA VAL A 97 5.67 5.61 12.18
C VAL A 97 5.47 6.14 10.77
N ALA A 98 5.46 5.26 9.79
CA ALA A 98 5.18 5.60 8.40
C ALA A 98 4.15 4.63 7.81
N VAL A 99 3.40 5.11 6.82
CA VAL A 99 2.45 4.34 6.03
C VAL A 99 2.78 4.47 4.55
N GLU A 100 2.78 3.34 3.86
CA GLU A 100 2.90 3.21 2.41
C GLU A 100 1.63 2.58 1.87
N ILE A 101 1.04 3.22 0.85
CA ILE A 101 -0.08 2.67 0.11
C ILE A 101 0.46 2.06 -1.17
N GLU A 102 0.53 0.74 -1.17
CA GLU A 102 1.07 -0.04 -2.26
C GLU A 102 0.18 0.08 -3.50
N GLY A 103 0.70 0.72 -4.55
CA GLY A 103 0.07 0.86 -5.86
C GLY A 103 -0.01 -0.45 -6.66
N LEU A 104 -0.18 -1.58 -5.97
CA LEU A 104 -0.34 -2.91 -6.56
C LEU A 104 -1.74 -3.07 -7.13
N VAL A 105 -1.83 -3.73 -8.27
CA VAL A 105 -3.08 -4.17 -8.88
C VAL A 105 -3.01 -5.68 -9.06
N MET A 106 -3.85 -6.41 -8.34
CA MET A 106 -3.91 -7.86 -8.42
C MET A 106 -5.06 -8.28 -9.33
N VAL A 107 -4.74 -9.00 -10.41
CA VAL A 107 -5.70 -9.48 -11.40
C VAL A 107 -5.74 -10.99 -11.33
N ARG A 108 -6.92 -11.56 -11.07
CA ARG A 108 -7.13 -13.01 -11.15
C ARG A 108 -7.19 -13.44 -12.61
N ILE A 109 -6.43 -14.46 -12.98
CA ILE A 109 -6.56 -15.12 -14.28
C ILE A 109 -7.74 -16.09 -14.19
N THR A 110 -8.73 -15.89 -15.06
CA THR A 110 -9.97 -16.68 -15.09
C THR A 110 -10.14 -17.49 -16.38
N ASP A 111 -9.21 -17.39 -17.32
CA ASP A 111 -9.25 -18.16 -18.57
C ASP A 111 -9.34 -19.68 -18.27
N PRO A 112 -10.38 -20.38 -18.74
CA PRO A 112 -10.60 -21.79 -18.41
C PRO A 112 -9.45 -22.71 -18.82
N ALA A 113 -8.80 -22.46 -19.95
CA ALA A 113 -7.69 -23.29 -20.41
C ALA A 113 -6.47 -23.16 -19.48
N THR A 114 -6.12 -21.93 -19.11
CA THR A 114 -5.05 -21.63 -18.16
C THR A 114 -5.37 -22.18 -16.77
N VAL A 115 -6.59 -22.00 -16.28
CA VAL A 115 -7.01 -22.49 -14.97
C VAL A 115 -7.01 -24.02 -14.94
N ARG A 116 -7.44 -24.69 -16.01
CA ARG A 116 -7.39 -26.16 -16.11
C ARG A 116 -5.95 -26.69 -16.12
N MET A 117 -5.04 -26.00 -16.79
CA MET A 117 -3.66 -26.45 -16.94
C MET A 117 -2.78 -26.13 -15.73
N LEU A 118 -2.91 -24.94 -15.16
CA LEU A 118 -2.01 -24.40 -14.14
C LEU A 118 -2.70 -24.13 -12.79
N GLY A 119 -4.02 -24.31 -12.70
CA GLY A 119 -4.81 -23.89 -11.53
C GLY A 119 -5.09 -22.39 -11.52
N THR A 120 -5.75 -21.91 -10.44
CA THR A 120 -5.99 -20.45 -10.28
C THR A 120 -4.65 -19.71 -10.18
N ARG A 121 -4.53 -18.61 -10.93
CA ARG A 121 -3.35 -17.74 -10.97
C ARG A 121 -3.75 -16.28 -10.77
N TYR A 122 -2.80 -15.50 -10.28
CA TYR A 122 -2.92 -14.05 -10.13
C TYR A 122 -1.74 -13.37 -10.81
N VAL A 123 -2.00 -12.23 -11.43
CA VAL A 123 -0.98 -11.32 -11.97
C VAL A 123 -0.99 -10.08 -11.10
N VAL A 124 0.17 -9.74 -10.55
CA VAL A 124 0.37 -8.50 -9.81
C VAL A 124 1.03 -7.50 -10.75
N LEU A 125 0.39 -6.36 -10.93
CA LEU A 125 0.86 -5.26 -11.77
C LEU A 125 1.18 -4.04 -10.90
N GLY A 126 2.04 -3.15 -11.39
CA GLY A 126 2.42 -1.92 -10.71
C GLY A 126 3.93 -1.70 -10.68
N GLY A 127 4.36 -0.47 -10.40
CA GLY A 127 5.79 -0.12 -10.31
C GLY A 127 6.52 -0.98 -9.28
N HIS A 128 5.90 -1.18 -8.11
CA HIS A 128 6.42 -2.00 -7.01
C HIS A 128 6.35 -3.51 -7.28
N ALA A 129 5.59 -3.95 -8.29
CA ALA A 129 5.51 -5.37 -8.68
C ALA A 129 6.63 -5.79 -9.65
N SER A 130 7.34 -4.85 -10.26
CA SER A 130 8.45 -5.15 -11.17
C SER A 130 9.69 -5.65 -10.38
N PRO A 131 10.53 -6.56 -10.93
CA PRO A 131 11.75 -7.00 -10.25
C PRO A 131 12.68 -5.86 -9.83
N ALA A 132 12.76 -4.80 -10.64
CA ALA A 132 13.55 -3.61 -10.31
C ALA A 132 12.89 -2.75 -9.23
N GLY A 133 11.55 -2.63 -9.24
CA GLY A 133 10.76 -1.97 -8.21
C GLY A 133 10.94 -2.64 -6.86
N ILE A 134 10.68 -3.95 -6.79
CA ILE A 134 10.85 -4.78 -5.60
C ILE A 134 12.24 -4.58 -4.98
N LYS A 135 13.31 -4.63 -5.79
CA LYS A 135 14.69 -4.42 -5.29
C LYS A 135 14.91 -3.01 -4.73
N LYS A 136 14.30 -1.97 -5.32
CA LYS A 136 14.38 -0.59 -4.81
C LYS A 136 13.61 -0.45 -3.50
N ASP A 137 12.46 -1.08 -3.39
CA ASP A 137 11.61 -1.05 -2.21
C ASP A 137 12.26 -1.83 -1.06
N MET A 138 12.91 -2.97 -1.33
CA MET A 138 13.73 -3.67 -0.34
C MET A 138 14.81 -2.75 0.26
N GLN A 139 15.51 -1.98 -0.57
CA GLN A 139 16.50 -1.02 -0.05
C GLN A 139 15.84 0.08 0.80
N LYS A 140 14.69 0.59 0.36
CA LYS A 140 13.92 1.63 1.07
C LYS A 140 13.50 1.15 2.45
N TYR A 141 12.90 -0.04 2.54
CA TYR A 141 12.38 -0.59 3.77
C TYR A 141 13.49 -1.04 4.73
N ASN A 142 14.59 -1.60 4.23
CA ASN A 142 15.74 -1.90 5.07
C ASN A 142 16.37 -0.63 5.66
N ALA A 143 16.44 0.46 4.89
CA ALA A 143 16.90 1.74 5.40
C ALA A 143 15.94 2.35 6.43
N ALA A 144 14.63 2.22 6.21
CA ALA A 144 13.63 2.65 7.19
C ALA A 144 13.81 1.88 8.51
N ALA A 145 13.96 0.55 8.44
CA ALA A 145 14.21 -0.28 9.61
C ALA A 145 15.52 0.08 10.32
N LEU A 146 16.60 0.30 9.57
CA LEU A 146 17.90 0.77 10.12
C LEU A 146 17.75 2.06 10.92
N LEU A 147 16.88 2.97 10.45
CA LEU A 147 16.61 4.26 11.07
C LEU A 147 15.51 4.22 12.14
N GLY A 148 15.03 3.02 12.51
CA GLY A 148 14.06 2.82 13.58
C GLY A 148 12.60 3.10 13.20
N TRP A 149 12.28 3.20 11.91
CA TRP A 149 10.91 3.41 11.45
C TRP A 149 10.07 2.13 11.50
N TYR A 150 8.84 2.27 12.00
CA TYR A 150 7.76 1.32 11.82
C TYR A 150 7.03 1.66 10.52
N VAL A 151 7.33 0.92 9.46
CA VAL A 151 6.68 1.11 8.16
C VAL A 151 5.52 0.12 8.01
N LEU A 152 4.31 0.65 7.98
CA LEU A 152 3.10 -0.11 7.68
C LEU A 152 2.80 -0.02 6.20
N ARG A 153 2.49 -1.16 5.59
CA ARG A 153 2.27 -1.27 4.14
C ARG A 153 0.88 -1.83 3.93
N PHE A 154 0.07 -1.12 3.17
CA PHE A 154 -1.32 -1.46 2.91
C PHE A 154 -1.59 -1.42 1.42
N ASP A 155 -2.48 -2.28 0.94
CA ASP A 155 -3.03 -2.11 -0.40
C ASP A 155 -4.27 -1.19 -0.39
N GLN A 156 -4.86 -0.99 -1.56
CA GLN A 156 -6.03 -0.12 -1.72
C GLN A 156 -7.28 -0.69 -1.03
N ASP A 157 -7.37 -2.01 -0.86
CA ASP A 157 -8.50 -2.68 -0.20
C ASP A 157 -8.40 -2.52 1.33
N ASP A 158 -7.19 -2.57 1.88
CA ASP A 158 -6.91 -2.25 3.29
C ASP A 158 -7.29 -0.80 3.64
N VAL A 159 -7.04 0.14 2.72
CA VAL A 159 -7.49 1.54 2.88
C VAL A 159 -9.01 1.63 2.80
N ALA A 160 -9.62 1.06 1.76
CA ALA A 160 -11.07 1.12 1.54
C ALA A 160 -11.88 0.47 2.68
N SER A 161 -11.34 -0.60 3.28
CA SER A 161 -11.94 -1.31 4.40
C SER A 161 -11.63 -0.70 5.78
N LYS A 162 -10.89 0.41 5.84
CA LYS A 162 -10.43 1.11 7.06
C LYS A 162 -9.40 0.33 7.90
N ARG A 163 -9.02 -0.89 7.50
CA ARG A 163 -7.99 -1.69 8.18
C ARG A 163 -6.66 -0.94 8.28
N ALA A 164 -6.32 -0.15 7.26
CA ALA A 164 -5.11 0.67 7.25
C ALA A 164 -5.10 1.69 8.41
N VAL A 165 -6.17 2.49 8.56
CA VAL A 165 -6.24 3.53 9.61
C VAL A 165 -6.34 2.91 11.01
N GLU A 166 -7.07 1.81 11.16
CA GLU A 166 -7.22 1.10 12.43
C GLU A 166 -5.88 0.54 12.93
N MET A 167 -5.12 -0.09 12.04
CA MET A 167 -3.80 -0.60 12.39
C MET A 167 -2.83 0.54 12.68
N THR A 168 -2.89 1.63 11.91
CA THR A 168 -2.06 2.82 12.12
C THR A 168 -2.32 3.44 13.50
N LEU A 169 -3.57 3.57 13.92
CA LEU A 169 -3.94 4.06 15.24
C LEU A 169 -3.35 3.19 16.37
N ARG A 170 -3.43 1.86 16.24
CA ARG A 170 -2.87 0.93 17.22
C ARG A 170 -1.36 1.08 17.34
N VAL A 171 -0.67 1.22 16.22
CA VAL A 171 0.79 1.41 16.19
C VAL A 171 1.17 2.77 16.78
N LEU A 172 0.48 3.86 16.40
CA LEU A 172 0.70 5.18 17.00
C LEU A 172 0.53 5.16 18.52
N ALA A 173 -0.53 4.52 19.03
CA ALA A 173 -0.75 4.36 20.47
C ALA A 173 0.39 3.57 21.14
N ALA A 174 0.84 2.47 20.53
CA ALA A 174 1.98 1.70 21.02
C ALA A 174 3.31 2.48 20.97
N ARG A 175 3.39 3.51 20.11
CA ARG A 175 4.52 4.43 19.98
C ARG A 175 4.40 5.69 20.85
N GLY A 176 3.40 5.74 21.73
CA GLY A 176 3.26 6.80 22.73
C GLY A 176 2.36 7.95 22.32
N TRP A 177 1.66 7.87 21.19
CA TRP A 177 0.59 8.82 20.90
C TRP A 177 -0.60 8.60 21.84
N GLN A 178 -1.15 9.69 22.37
CA GLN A 178 -2.38 9.70 23.15
C GLN A 178 -3.31 10.75 22.50
N PRO A 179 -4.57 10.40 22.21
CA PRO A 179 -5.56 11.34 21.67
C PRO A 179 -6.02 12.39 22.70
#